data_AF-A0A6L6E7R0-F1
#
_entry.id   AF-A0A6L6E7R0-F1
#
_cell.length_a   1.000
_cell.length_b   1.000
_cell.length_c   1.000
_cell.angle_alpha   90.00
_cell.angle_beta   90.00
_cell.angle_gamma   90.00
#
_symmetry.space_group_name_H-M   'P 1'
#
loop_
_entity.id
_entity.type
_entity.pdbx_description
1 polymer ?
#
loop_
_entity_poly.entity_id
_entity_poly.type
_entity_poly.pdbx_seq_one_letter_code
_entity_poly.pdbx_strand_id
1 'polypeptide(L)' 'MNRMLITGGAGFIGSNFVHHVIDHTDYYVTVLDALTYAGNKTSIESVLGD' A
#
# COMPACT_ATOMS: atom_id res chain seq x y z
N MET A 1 -5.76 15.26 -9.75
CA MET A 1 -5.69 14.30 -8.63
C MET A 1 -5.50 12.91 -9.21
N ASN A 2 -4.31 12.36 -9.10
CA ASN A 2 -3.99 11.06 -9.71
C ASN A 2 -4.37 9.94 -8.73
N ARG A 3 -4.91 8.85 -9.26
CA ARG A 3 -5.32 7.68 -8.48
C ARG A 3 -4.48 6.48 -8.89
N MET A 4 -4.07 5.68 -7.92
CA MET A 4 -3.25 4.49 -8.14
C MET A 4 -3.82 3.29 -7.40
N LEU A 5 -3.96 2.16 -8.10
CA LEU A 5 -4.30 0.87 -7.53
C LEU A 5 -3.03 0.05 -7.36
N ILE A 6 -2.71 -0.34 -6.14
CA ILE A 6 -1.58 -1.23 -5.83
C ILE A 6 -2.14 -2.58 -5.40
N THR A 7 -1.91 -3.61 -6.21
CA THR A 7 -2.27 -4.99 -5.87
C THR A 7 -1.15 -5.66 -5.09
N GLY A 8 -1.47 -6.41 -4.04
CA GLY A 8 -0.44 -7.08 -3.22
C GLY A 8 0.35 -6.12 -2.33
N GLY A 9 -0.22 -4.96 -2.00
CA GLY A 9 0.45 -3.89 -1.25
C GLY A 9 0.77 -4.21 0.22
N ALA A 10 0.32 -5.34 0.76
CA ALA A 10 0.67 -5.79 2.11
C ALA A 10 1.84 -6.80 2.13
N GLY A 11 2.37 -7.20 0.97
CA GLY A 11 3.57 -8.03 0.85
C GLY A 11 4.88 -7.24 1.00
N PHE A 12 6.05 -7.91 0.91
CA PHE A 12 7.36 -7.26 1.13
C PHE A 12 7.64 -6.07 0.18
N ILE A 13 7.62 -6.30 -1.14
CA ILE A 13 7.84 -5.23 -2.13
C ILE A 13 6.65 -4.28 -2.16
N GLY A 14 5.43 -4.83 -2.12
CA GLY A 14 4.20 -4.05 -2.18
C GLY A 14 4.10 -3.00 -1.09
N SER A 15 4.38 -3.37 0.17
CA SER A 15 4.31 -2.43 1.31
C SER A 15 5.35 -1.32 1.22
N ASN A 16 6.60 -1.63 0.87
CA ASN A 16 7.62 -0.61 0.64
C ASN A 16 7.25 0.33 -0.52
N PHE A 17 6.62 -0.19 -1.57
CA PHE A 17 6.14 0.64 -2.67
C PHE A 17 4.98 1.55 -2.24
N VAL A 18 4.05 1.05 -1.42
CA VAL A 18 2.98 1.86 -0.82
C VAL A 18 3.58 3.03 -0.02
N HIS A 19 4.51 2.76 0.90
CA HIS A 19 5.20 3.81 1.67
C HIS A 19 5.90 4.82 0.76
N HIS A 20 6.66 4.33 -0.22
CA HIS A 20 7.36 5.20 -1.16
C HIS A 20 6.41 6.14 -1.92
N VAL A 21 5.27 5.63 -2.42
CA VAL A 21 4.29 6.44 -3.15
C VAL A 21 3.64 7.48 -2.24
N ILE A 22 3.25 7.09 -1.01
CA ILE A 22 2.66 8.00 -0.03
C ILE A 22 3.64 9.12 0.36
N ASP A 23 4.92 8.80 0.54
CA ASP A 23 5.93 9.77 0.99
C ASP A 23 6.39 10.74 -0.11
N HIS A 24 6.27 10.36 -1.39
CA HIS A 24 6.89 11.09 -2.50
C HIS A 24 5.89 11.64 -3.54
N THR A 25 4.58 11.37 -3.37
CA THR A 25 3.57 11.80 -4.34
C THR A 25 2.26 12.19 -3.65
N ASP A 26 1.47 13.03 -4.31
CA ASP A 26 0.11 13.41 -3.87
C ASP A 26 -0.96 12.44 -4.41
N TYR A 27 -0.61 11.16 -4.65
CA TYR A 27 -1.52 10.21 -5.27
C TYR A 27 -2.50 9.67 -4.24
N TYR A 28 -3.76 9.53 -4.65
CA TYR A 28 -4.73 8.76 -3.89
C TYR A 28 -4.51 7.28 -4.17
N VAL A 29 -3.96 6.55 -3.21
CA VAL A 29 -3.61 5.13 -3.32
C VAL A 29 -4.73 4.26 -2.79
N THR A 30 -5.13 3.25 -3.57
CA THR A 30 -5.98 2.15 -3.11
C THR A 30 -5.14 0.87 -3.11
N VAL A 31 -5.03 0.23 -1.95
CA VAL A 31 -4.36 -1.07 -1.83
C VAL A 31 -5.39 -2.19 -1.91
N LEU A 32 -5.23 -3.07 -2.91
CA LEU A 32 -6.02 -4.29 -3.03
C LEU A 32 -5.12 -5.48 -2.69
N ASP A 33 -5.34 -6.09 -1.53
CA ASP A 33 -4.57 -7.24 -1.07
C ASP A 33 -5.50 -8.36 -0.61
N ALA A 34 -5.12 -9.59 -0.94
CA ALA A 34 -5.85 -10.79 -0.55
C ALA A 34 -5.44 -11.32 0.84
N LEU A 35 -4.40 -10.74 1.44
CA LEU A 35 -3.84 -11.14 2.73
C LEU A 35 -3.60 -12.65 2.83
N THR A 36 -2.99 -13.21 1.78
CA THR A 36 -2.54 -14.60 1.78
C THR A 36 -1.30 -14.76 2.69
N TYR A 37 -0.69 -15.94 2.73
CA TYR A 37 0.46 -16.25 3.61
C TYR A 37 1.56 -15.17 3.66
N ALA A 38 1.86 -14.51 2.53
CA ALA A 38 2.91 -13.51 2.44
C ALA A 38 2.45 -12.06 2.74
N GLY A 39 1.14 -11.83 2.93
CA GLY A 39 0.57 -10.51 3.18
C GLY A 39 0.42 -10.23 4.67
N ASN A 40 0.86 -9.05 5.11
CA ASN A 40 0.69 -8.60 6.50
C ASN A 40 0.18 -7.16 6.55
N LYS A 41 -1.01 -6.97 7.13
CA LYS A 41 -1.65 -5.65 7.28
C LYS A 41 -0.81 -4.68 8.11
N THR A 42 -0.05 -5.17 9.11
CA THR A 42 0.81 -4.30 9.94
C THR A 42 1.90 -3.61 9.12
N SER A 43 2.28 -4.18 7.96
CA SER A 43 3.28 -3.59 7.05
C SER A 43 2.84 -2.26 6.43
N ILE A 44 1.53 -1.96 6.40
CA ILE A 44 0.97 -0.72 5.83
C ILE A 44 0.10 0.06 6.83
N GLU A 45 0.02 -0.38 8.08
CA GLU A 45 -0.89 0.18 9.08
C GLU A 45 -0.63 1.66 9.38
N SER A 46 0.63 2.09 9.34
CA SER A 46 1.01 3.49 9.60
C SER A 46 0.62 4.48 8.49
N VAL A 47 0.19 3.98 7.33
CA VAL A 47 -0.17 4.80 6.16
C VAL A 47 -1.60 4.56 5.69
N LEU A 48 -2.41 3.83 6.47
CA LEU A 48 -3.84 3.72 6.20
C LEU A 48 -4.50 5.09 6.45
N GLY A 49 -5.29 5.54 5.48
CA GLY A 49 -6.17 6.69 5.67
C GLY A 49 -7.38 6.34 6.53
N ASP A 50 -8.02 7.37 7.10
CA ASP A 50 -9.28 7.28 7.84
C ASP A 50 -10.47 6.79 6.98
#